data_AF-A0A448ZWN4-F1
#
_entry.id   AF-A0A448ZWN4-F1
#
_cell.length_a   1.000
_cell.length_b   1.000
_cell.length_c   1.000
_cell.angle_alpha   90.00
_cell.angle_beta   90.00
_cell.angle_gamma   90.00
#
_symmetry.space_group_name_H-M   'P 1'
#
loop_
_entity.id
_entity.type
_entity.pdbx_description
1 polymer ?
#
loop_
_entity_poly.entity_id
_entity_poly.type
_entity_poly.pdbx_seq_one_letter_code
_entity_poly.pdbx_strand_id
1 'polypeptide(L)'
;MKENESKKITSFDDLLQEYETNHKVENKNSQLLKPKKQRHLFDIGQITSILAFKHDGELYRQYEGAKIIANLEDFVVLLLNKTKVSEKNITWVASDPILFFFAKNRFYNATITLNKNKHNYIYVNLSSPFYIDKGVLKYIDYDIDVKSYIDHEFNVIDWNDFKQSIVNYKYPIELIYRLYDELDFLYGQFKVQAGIFSKKLVNGLEKMLKESGDI
;
A
#
# COMPACT_ATOMS: atom_id res chain seq x y z
N MET A 1 -12.91 28.60 -21.73
CA MET A 1 -11.88 27.63 -21.28
C MET A 1 -12.60 26.52 -20.55
N LYS A 2 -12.58 25.30 -21.11
CA LYS A 2 -13.17 24.11 -20.47
C LYS A 2 -12.02 23.35 -19.81
N GLU A 3 -12.07 23.20 -18.49
CA GLU A 3 -11.17 22.32 -17.74
C GLU A 3 -11.52 20.86 -18.11
N ASN A 4 -10.51 20.09 -18.53
CA ASN A 4 -10.60 18.64 -18.67
C ASN A 4 -10.63 18.05 -17.25
N GLU A 5 -11.79 17.60 -16.76
CA GLU A 5 -11.86 16.87 -15.50
C GLU A 5 -11.80 15.35 -15.74
N SER A 6 -10.85 14.68 -15.08
CA SER A 6 -10.60 13.25 -15.15
C SER A 6 -11.72 12.43 -14.50
N LYS A 7 -11.99 11.24 -15.04
CA LYS A 7 -12.91 10.25 -14.43
C LYS A 7 -12.37 9.85 -13.06
N LYS A 8 -13.28 9.59 -12.12
CA LYS A 8 -12.93 9.26 -10.74
C LYS A 8 -12.64 7.76 -10.62
N ILE A 9 -11.37 7.39 -10.46
CA ILE A 9 -10.94 6.01 -10.18
C ILE A 9 -11.31 5.67 -8.74
N THR A 10 -12.24 4.73 -8.54
CA THR A 10 -12.61 4.24 -7.21
C THR A 10 -12.32 2.75 -7.03
N SER A 11 -12.40 1.95 -8.08
CA SER A 11 -12.10 0.53 -8.04
C SER A 11 -10.89 0.17 -8.90
N PHE A 12 -10.37 -1.04 -8.74
CA PHE A 12 -9.35 -1.56 -9.65
C PHE A 12 -9.90 -1.72 -11.08
N ASP A 13 -11.19 -2.06 -11.22
CA ASP A 13 -11.83 -2.14 -12.52
C ASP A 13 -11.98 -0.74 -13.15
N ASP A 14 -12.17 0.32 -12.35
CA ASP A 14 -12.16 1.71 -12.83
C ASP A 14 -10.77 2.12 -13.32
N LEU A 15 -9.71 1.71 -12.61
CA LEU A 15 -8.32 1.97 -13.00
C LEU A 15 -8.01 1.29 -14.34
N LEU A 16 -8.42 0.03 -14.49
CA LEU A 16 -8.27 -0.71 -15.75
C LEU A 16 -9.09 -0.07 -16.87
N GLN A 17 -10.33 0.32 -16.63
CA GLN A 17 -11.15 0.99 -17.63
C GLN A 17 -10.58 2.34 -18.03
N GLU A 18 -10.09 3.15 -17.09
CA GLU A 18 -9.45 4.43 -17.41
C GLU A 18 -8.17 4.22 -18.21
N TYR A 19 -7.34 3.25 -17.82
CA TYR A 19 -6.14 2.87 -18.56
C TYR A 19 -6.50 2.43 -20.00
N GLU A 20 -7.47 1.53 -20.16
CA GLU A 20 -7.97 1.09 -21.46
C GLU A 20 -8.61 2.22 -22.28
N THR A 21 -9.28 3.18 -21.64
CA THR A 21 -9.90 4.35 -22.27
C THR A 21 -8.85 5.37 -22.72
N ASN A 22 -7.80 5.60 -21.92
CA ASN A 22 -6.70 6.49 -22.26
C ASN A 22 -5.83 5.93 -23.40
N HIS A 23 -5.86 4.61 -23.61
CA HIS A 23 -5.23 3.92 -24.74
C HIS A 23 -6.19 3.61 -25.91
N LYS A 24 -7.46 4.05 -25.84
CA LYS A 24 -8.45 3.98 -26.93
C LYS A 24 -9.35 5.24 -26.91
N VAL A 25 -9.01 6.28 -27.66
CA VAL A 25 -9.86 7.47 -27.77
C VAL A 25 -11.13 7.16 -28.59
N GLU A 26 -12.33 7.30 -28.00
CA GLU A 26 -13.39 8.26 -28.38
C GLU A 26 -14.71 8.09 -27.56
N ASN A 27 -15.15 9.19 -26.95
CA ASN A 27 -16.53 9.69 -26.75
C ASN A 27 -17.67 8.79 -26.19
N LYS A 28 -18.17 9.09 -24.98
CA LYS A 28 -19.47 9.78 -24.70
C LYS A 28 -19.94 9.76 -23.22
N ASN A 29 -20.73 10.80 -22.93
CA ASN A 29 -21.44 11.21 -21.71
C ASN A 29 -22.20 10.14 -20.90
N SER A 30 -22.24 10.33 -19.58
CA SER A 30 -23.45 10.16 -18.76
C SER A 30 -23.34 10.95 -17.44
N GLN A 31 -24.50 11.45 -16.97
CA GLN A 31 -24.66 12.31 -15.79
C GLN A 31 -24.89 11.51 -14.50
N LEU A 32 -24.68 12.20 -13.37
CA LEU A 32 -25.20 12.01 -11.99
C LEU A 32 -24.38 11.16 -11.01
N LEU A 33 -23.74 11.83 -10.03
CA LEU A 33 -24.16 11.97 -8.61
C LEU A 33 -23.01 12.66 -7.84
N LYS A 34 -23.32 13.67 -7.01
CA LYS A 34 -22.30 14.43 -6.25
C LYS A 34 -21.65 13.53 -5.19
N PRO A 35 -20.34 13.22 -5.25
CA PRO A 35 -19.72 12.37 -4.24
C PRO A 35 -19.37 13.18 -2.98
N LYS A 36 -19.45 12.52 -1.81
CA LYS A 36 -18.84 13.00 -0.57
C LYS A 36 -17.37 13.38 -0.86
N LYS A 37 -16.96 14.56 -0.40
CA LYS A 37 -15.62 15.15 -0.61
C LYS A 37 -14.54 14.14 -0.22
N GLN A 38 -14.01 13.42 -1.21
CA GLN A 38 -12.92 12.49 -1.02
C GLN A 38 -11.68 13.34 -0.77
N ARG A 39 -10.96 13.10 0.32
CA ARG A 39 -9.69 13.80 0.57
C ARG A 39 -8.79 13.50 -0.63
N HIS A 40 -8.42 14.54 -1.37
CA HIS A 40 -7.39 14.45 -2.38
C HIS A 40 -6.07 14.20 -1.66
N LEU A 41 -5.62 12.94 -1.62
CA LEU A 41 -4.44 12.54 -0.85
C LEU A 41 -3.16 12.79 -1.66
N PHE A 42 -3.15 12.40 -2.93
CA PHE A 42 -2.01 12.52 -3.84
C PHE A 42 -2.44 12.59 -5.31
N ASP A 43 -1.58 13.16 -6.14
CA ASP A 43 -1.65 13.05 -7.60
C ASP A 43 -0.99 11.75 -8.08
N ILE A 44 -1.58 11.10 -9.08
CA ILE A 44 -0.95 9.94 -9.73
C ILE A 44 0.36 10.39 -10.39
N GLY A 45 1.43 9.62 -10.18
CA GLY A 45 2.78 9.93 -10.64
C GLY A 45 3.60 10.80 -9.70
N GLN A 46 2.99 11.37 -8.65
CA GLN A 46 3.71 12.14 -7.65
C GLN A 46 4.79 11.29 -6.96
N ILE A 47 5.98 11.86 -6.80
CA ILE A 47 7.06 11.26 -6.02
C ILE A 47 6.97 11.79 -4.58
N THR A 48 7.02 10.89 -3.61
CA THR A 48 6.94 11.19 -2.18
C THR A 48 8.02 10.44 -1.40
N SER A 49 8.22 10.88 -0.16
CA SER A 49 8.87 10.07 0.88
C SER A 49 7.85 9.36 1.75
N ILE A 50 8.30 8.28 2.39
CA ILE A 50 7.55 7.52 3.40
C ILE A 50 8.38 7.50 4.67
N LEU A 51 7.78 7.80 5.81
CA LEU A 51 8.40 7.71 7.14
C LEU A 51 7.62 6.73 8.01
N ALA A 52 8.31 5.71 8.50
CA ALA A 52 7.81 4.74 9.47
C ALA A 52 8.35 5.10 10.85
N PHE A 53 7.46 5.22 11.83
CA PHE A 53 7.80 5.49 13.21
C PHE A 53 7.52 4.28 14.09
N LYS A 54 8.18 4.17 15.24
CA LYS A 54 7.71 3.33 16.35
C LYS A 54 6.68 4.10 17.19
N HIS A 55 6.02 3.38 18.10
CA HIS A 55 4.91 3.93 18.88
C HIS A 55 5.32 5.09 19.80
N ASP A 56 6.57 5.12 20.24
CA ASP A 56 7.16 6.22 21.02
C ASP A 56 7.55 7.44 20.18
N GLY A 57 7.39 7.36 18.84
CA GLY A 57 7.75 8.41 17.90
C GLY A 57 9.18 8.31 17.35
N GLU A 58 9.95 7.27 17.67
CA GLU A 58 11.26 7.04 17.05
C GLU A 58 11.09 6.87 15.53
N LEU A 59 11.87 7.60 14.73
CA LEU A 59 11.93 7.36 13.29
C LEU A 59 12.69 6.05 13.04
N TYR A 60 11.94 5.02 12.62
CA TYR A 60 12.46 3.69 12.39
C TYR A 60 13.02 3.53 10.98
N ARG A 61 12.24 3.89 9.96
CA ARG A 61 12.59 3.66 8.56
C ARG A 61 12.09 4.78 7.66
N GLN A 62 12.89 5.13 6.66
CA GLN A 62 12.57 6.14 5.66
C GLN A 62 12.74 5.58 4.25
N TYR A 63 11.82 5.92 3.36
CA TYR A 63 11.88 5.62 1.93
C TYR A 63 11.85 6.92 1.15
N GLU A 64 12.78 7.11 0.21
CA GLU A 64 12.89 8.30 -0.64
C GLU A 64 12.75 7.92 -2.12
N GLY A 65 11.84 8.60 -2.82
CA GLY A 65 11.59 8.34 -4.24
C GLY A 65 10.51 7.28 -4.48
N ALA A 66 9.47 7.23 -3.64
CA ALA A 66 8.32 6.36 -3.85
C ALA A 66 7.31 7.05 -4.78
N LYS A 67 6.90 6.41 -5.87
CA LYS A 67 5.96 6.96 -6.85
C LYS A 67 4.53 6.55 -6.52
N ILE A 68 3.57 7.47 -6.40
CA ILE A 68 2.15 7.13 -6.31
C ILE A 68 1.67 6.59 -7.66
N ILE A 69 1.13 5.37 -7.69
CA ILE A 69 0.68 4.73 -8.95
C ILE A 69 -0.81 4.45 -9.00
N ALA A 70 -1.49 4.34 -7.86
CA ALA A 70 -2.93 4.13 -7.82
C ALA A 70 -3.56 4.67 -6.53
N ASN A 71 -4.80 5.11 -6.64
CA ASN A 71 -5.63 5.56 -5.52
C ASN A 71 -6.97 4.82 -5.56
N LEU A 72 -6.96 3.56 -5.09
CA LEU A 72 -8.11 2.65 -5.07
C LEU A 72 -9.02 2.94 -3.86
N GLU A 73 -10.24 2.43 -3.82
CA GLU A 73 -11.17 2.65 -2.69
C GLU A 73 -10.55 2.25 -1.35
N ASP A 74 -9.89 1.09 -1.32
CA ASP A 74 -9.28 0.52 -0.11
C ASP A 74 -7.81 0.87 0.07
N PHE A 75 -7.11 1.36 -0.97
CA PHE A 75 -5.65 1.51 -0.93
C PHE A 75 -5.14 2.79 -1.59
N VAL A 76 -4.05 3.34 -1.05
CA VAL A 76 -3.08 4.10 -1.87
C VAL A 76 -1.94 3.15 -2.20
N VAL A 77 -1.55 3.08 -3.48
CA VAL A 77 -0.50 2.18 -3.94
C VAL A 77 0.66 2.99 -4.48
N LEU A 78 1.86 2.66 -3.99
CA LEU A 78 3.11 3.26 -4.43
C LEU A 78 3.98 2.22 -5.12
N LEU A 79 4.80 2.67 -6.06
CA LEU A 79 5.90 1.90 -6.62
C LEU A 79 7.20 2.36 -5.94
N LEU A 80 7.90 1.41 -5.35
CA LEU A 80 9.30 1.55 -5.01
C LEU A 80 10.12 0.96 -6.17
N ASN A 81 10.79 1.80 -6.94
CA ASN A 81 11.70 1.37 -7.99
C ASN A 81 12.97 2.24 -7.91
N LYS A 82 14.11 1.61 -7.59
CA LYS A 82 15.35 2.31 -7.21
C LYS A 82 15.16 3.31 -6.05
N THR A 83 14.17 3.07 -5.21
CA THR A 83 13.90 3.86 -4.00
C THR A 83 15.00 3.62 -2.98
N LYS A 84 15.53 4.71 -2.43
CA LYS A 84 16.49 4.67 -1.33
C LYS A 84 15.76 4.39 -0.02
N VAL A 85 16.23 3.41 0.73
CA VAL A 85 15.70 3.03 2.04
C VAL A 85 16.78 3.26 3.09
N SER A 86 16.40 3.92 4.18
CA SER A 86 17.28 4.24 5.30
C SER A 86 16.66 3.71 6.59
N GLU A 87 17.47 3.00 7.39
CA GLU A 87 17.08 2.47 8.70
C GLU A 87 18.26 2.64 9.66
N LYS A 88 18.07 3.43 10.72
CA LYS A 88 19.12 3.80 11.69
C LYS A 88 20.41 4.25 10.98
N ASN A 89 21.42 3.39 10.91
CA ASN A 89 22.74 3.69 10.34
C ASN A 89 23.00 3.01 8.97
N ILE A 90 22.00 2.34 8.40
CA ILE A 90 22.12 1.57 7.17
C ILE A 90 21.26 2.23 6.09
N THR A 91 21.78 2.27 4.88
CA THR A 91 21.06 2.74 3.71
C THR A 91 21.30 1.78 2.56
N TRP A 92 20.24 1.46 1.82
CA TRP A 92 20.30 0.66 0.62
C TRP A 92 19.30 1.18 -0.42
N VAL A 93 19.37 0.63 -1.62
CA VAL A 93 18.41 0.90 -2.69
C VAL A 93 17.63 -0.38 -2.96
N ALA A 94 16.30 -0.28 -3.06
CA ALA A 94 15.46 -1.42 -3.42
C ALA A 94 15.90 -1.98 -4.79
N SER A 95 16.29 -3.26 -4.82
CA SER A 95 16.83 -3.93 -6.00
C SER A 95 15.75 -4.24 -7.03
N ASP A 96 14.65 -4.81 -6.55
CA ASP A 96 13.50 -5.20 -7.35
C ASP A 96 12.37 -4.18 -7.17
N PRO A 97 11.51 -4.00 -8.18
CA PRO A 97 10.33 -3.18 -8.04
C PRO A 97 9.39 -3.75 -6.98
N ILE A 98 8.89 -2.89 -6.09
CA ILE A 98 7.97 -3.27 -5.01
C ILE A 98 6.71 -2.42 -5.12
N LEU A 99 5.55 -3.08 -5.11
CA LEU A 99 4.28 -2.43 -4.87
C LEU A 99 4.11 -2.24 -3.37
N PHE A 100 3.87 -1.01 -2.92
CA PHE A 100 3.66 -0.68 -1.52
C PHE A 100 2.23 -0.16 -1.32
N PHE A 101 1.39 -1.01 -0.76
CA PHE A 101 -0.01 -0.75 -0.45
C PHE A 101 -0.15 -0.15 0.94
N PHE A 102 -0.85 0.98 1.02
CA PHE A 102 -1.28 1.57 2.27
C PHE A 102 -2.80 1.45 2.39
N ALA A 103 -3.25 0.63 3.34
CA ALA A 103 -4.66 0.35 3.53
C ALA A 103 -5.37 1.58 4.10
N LYS A 104 -6.52 1.90 3.53
CA LYS A 104 -7.39 2.99 4.00
C LYS A 104 -8.31 2.45 5.08
N ASN A 105 -8.38 3.16 6.21
CA ASN A 105 -9.24 2.80 7.34
C ASN A 105 -8.95 1.41 7.95
N ARG A 106 -7.72 0.90 7.79
CA ARG A 106 -7.26 -0.38 8.32
C ARG A 106 -5.90 -0.22 8.98
N PHE A 107 -5.53 -1.18 9.81
CA PHE A 107 -4.31 -1.16 10.60
C PHE A 107 -3.18 -1.98 9.95
N TYR A 108 -2.97 -1.78 8.65
CA TYR A 108 -1.83 -2.39 7.95
C TYR A 108 -1.37 -1.61 6.72
N ASN A 109 -0.13 -1.88 6.33
CA ASN A 109 0.40 -1.65 5.01
C ASN A 109 1.01 -2.97 4.50
N ALA A 110 1.19 -3.11 3.19
CA ALA A 110 1.74 -4.32 2.61
C ALA A 110 2.69 -4.01 1.46
N THR A 111 3.80 -4.73 1.38
CA THR A 111 4.71 -4.71 0.25
C THR A 111 4.58 -6.01 -0.54
N ILE A 112 4.60 -5.88 -1.86
CA ILE A 112 4.63 -7.01 -2.79
C ILE A 112 5.83 -6.81 -3.72
N THR A 113 6.83 -7.67 -3.55
CA THR A 113 8.04 -7.63 -4.38
C THR A 113 7.75 -8.30 -5.72
N LEU A 114 7.89 -7.56 -6.81
CA LEU A 114 7.67 -8.02 -8.18
C LEU A 114 8.94 -8.73 -8.67
N ASN A 115 8.99 -10.05 -8.50
CA ASN A 115 10.16 -10.86 -8.80
C ASN A 115 10.16 -11.27 -10.28
N LYS A 116 11.30 -11.10 -10.96
CA LYS A 116 11.43 -11.51 -12.38
C LYS A 116 11.45 -13.04 -12.57
N ASN A 117 12.11 -13.75 -11.65
CA ASN A 117 12.46 -15.17 -11.80
C ASN A 117 11.87 -16.07 -10.70
N LYS A 118 11.09 -15.51 -9.77
CA LYS A 118 10.53 -16.21 -8.60
C LYS A 118 9.09 -15.77 -8.39
N HIS A 119 8.36 -16.50 -7.56
CA HIS A 119 7.03 -16.07 -7.13
C HIS A 119 7.12 -14.76 -6.33
N ASN A 120 6.17 -13.86 -6.57
CA ASN A 120 5.98 -12.68 -5.74
C ASN A 120 5.66 -13.12 -4.31
N TYR A 121 6.23 -12.43 -3.34
CA TYR A 121 5.89 -12.60 -1.93
C TYR A 121 5.32 -11.30 -1.38
N ILE A 122 4.42 -11.46 -0.43
CA ILE A 122 3.73 -10.40 0.27
C ILE A 122 4.32 -10.33 1.68
N TYR A 123 4.65 -9.12 2.10
CA TYR A 123 4.92 -8.80 3.49
C TYR A 123 3.89 -7.78 3.95
N VAL A 124 3.18 -8.08 5.02
CA VAL A 124 2.18 -7.20 5.62
C VAL A 124 2.70 -6.75 6.96
N ASN A 125 2.73 -5.46 7.17
CA ASN A 125 3.09 -4.83 8.43
C ASN A 125 1.83 -4.27 9.06
N LEU A 126 1.47 -4.81 10.24
CA LEU A 126 0.40 -4.24 11.02
C LEU A 126 0.88 -2.91 11.60
N SER A 127 0.16 -1.86 11.23
CA SER A 127 0.61 -0.49 11.40
C SER A 127 -0.57 0.42 11.71
N SER A 128 -0.30 1.65 12.13
CA SER A 128 -1.37 2.64 12.21
C SER A 128 -1.94 2.88 10.82
N PRO A 129 -3.20 3.33 10.73
CA PRO A 129 -3.65 4.02 9.53
C PRO A 129 -2.62 5.09 9.15
N PHE A 130 -2.25 5.13 7.89
CA PHE A 130 -1.30 6.13 7.42
C PHE A 130 -1.94 7.52 7.46
N TYR A 131 -1.10 8.54 7.56
CA TYR A 131 -1.50 9.92 7.38
C TYR A 131 -0.49 10.64 6.50
N ILE A 132 -0.88 11.82 6.03
CA ILE A 132 -0.05 12.65 5.18
C ILE A 132 0.21 13.96 5.91
N ASP A 133 1.48 14.34 5.95
CA ASP A 133 1.92 15.60 6.50
C ASP A 133 2.92 16.23 5.52
N LYS A 134 2.58 17.43 5.02
CA LYS A 134 3.38 18.19 4.04
C LYS A 134 3.82 17.35 2.83
N GLY A 135 2.93 16.51 2.32
CA GLY A 135 3.17 15.67 1.16
C GLY A 135 4.05 14.45 1.44
N VAL A 136 4.35 14.13 2.72
CA VAL A 136 5.08 12.93 3.14
C VAL A 136 4.09 11.93 3.74
N LEU A 137 4.17 10.67 3.33
CA LEU A 137 3.37 9.59 3.91
C LEU A 137 4.01 9.12 5.21
N LYS A 138 3.21 9.01 6.28
CA LYS A 138 3.68 8.62 7.61
C LYS A 138 2.80 7.53 8.21
N TYR A 139 3.41 6.61 8.94
CA TYR A 139 2.69 5.59 9.71
C TYR A 139 3.51 5.12 10.92
N ILE A 140 2.84 4.47 11.87
CA ILE A 140 3.48 3.80 13.00
C ILE A 140 3.51 2.30 12.73
N ASP A 141 4.67 1.69 12.88
CA ASP A 141 4.93 0.26 12.80
C ASP A 141 4.70 -0.37 14.18
N TYR A 142 3.93 -1.48 14.24
CA TYR A 142 3.58 -2.11 15.50
C TYR A 142 4.34 -3.41 15.79
N ASP A 143 5.42 -3.71 15.06
CA ASP A 143 6.28 -4.89 15.28
C ASP A 143 5.55 -6.24 15.19
N ILE A 144 4.50 -6.33 14.37
CA ILE A 144 3.86 -7.61 14.06
C ILE A 144 3.58 -7.71 12.57
N ASP A 145 4.17 -8.73 11.97
CA ASP A 145 4.17 -8.89 10.53
C ASP A 145 3.64 -10.25 10.08
N VAL A 146 3.03 -10.23 8.90
CA VAL A 146 2.63 -11.42 8.16
C VAL A 146 3.51 -11.54 6.93
N LYS A 147 4.13 -12.70 6.78
CA LYS A 147 4.77 -13.11 5.54
C LYS A 147 3.88 -14.12 4.82
N SER A 148 3.62 -13.85 3.55
CA SER A 148 2.78 -14.71 2.73
C SER A 148 3.37 -14.90 1.35
N TYR A 149 3.25 -16.11 0.83
CA TYR A 149 3.27 -16.36 -0.60
C TYR A 149 1.82 -16.47 -1.03
N ILE A 150 1.41 -15.69 -2.04
CA ILE A 150 0.02 -15.43 -2.46
C ILE A 150 -0.89 -16.67 -2.38
N ASP A 151 -0.35 -17.85 -2.72
CA ASP A 151 -1.11 -19.09 -2.87
C ASP A 151 -0.93 -20.14 -1.78
N HIS A 152 0.00 -19.97 -0.85
CA HIS A 152 0.54 -21.12 -0.11
C HIS A 152 0.59 -20.91 1.39
N GLU A 153 0.96 -19.72 1.85
CA GLU A 153 1.33 -19.54 3.25
C GLU A 153 0.82 -18.23 3.79
N PHE A 154 0.40 -18.26 5.05
CA PHE A 154 0.09 -17.09 5.86
C PHE A 154 0.78 -17.28 7.20
N ASN A 155 1.97 -16.69 7.35
CA ASN A 155 2.81 -16.89 8.53
C ASN A 155 2.93 -15.56 9.29
N VAL A 156 2.48 -15.55 10.54
CA VAL A 156 2.75 -14.45 11.47
C VAL A 156 4.12 -14.72 12.09
N ILE A 157 5.11 -13.86 11.85
CA ILE A 157 6.53 -14.18 12.13
C ILE A 157 7.11 -13.44 13.35
N ASP A 158 6.67 -12.21 13.64
CA ASP A 158 7.33 -11.32 14.61
C ASP A 158 6.61 -11.26 15.97
N TRP A 159 6.04 -12.39 16.41
CA TRP A 159 5.31 -12.50 17.69
C TRP A 159 6.12 -12.10 18.92
N ASN A 160 7.42 -12.38 18.92
CA ASN A 160 8.28 -12.09 20.06
C ASN A 160 8.56 -10.58 20.17
N ASP A 161 8.80 -9.94 19.04
CA ASP A 161 9.08 -8.50 18.97
C ASP A 161 7.81 -7.72 19.31
N PHE A 162 6.65 -8.13 18.79
CA PHE A 162 5.36 -7.59 19.17
C PHE A 162 5.12 -7.61 20.69
N LYS A 163 5.37 -8.76 21.34
CA LYS A 163 5.20 -8.91 22.80
C LYS A 163 6.13 -7.98 23.57
N GLN A 164 7.36 -7.81 23.11
CA GLN A 164 8.30 -6.87 23.72
C GLN A 164 7.84 -5.43 23.53
N SER A 165 7.39 -5.06 22.32
CA SER A 165 6.88 -3.73 21.98
C SER A 165 5.63 -3.37 22.79
N ILE A 166 4.71 -4.32 23.03
CA ILE A 166 3.57 -4.13 23.93
C ILE A 166 4.02 -3.64 25.32
N VAL A 167 5.05 -4.28 25.89
CA VAL A 167 5.57 -3.96 27.23
C VAL A 167 6.36 -2.65 27.21
N ASN A 168 7.30 -2.53 26.27
CA ASN A 168 8.26 -1.42 26.20
C ASN A 168 7.55 -0.09 25.87
N TYR A 169 6.64 -0.11 24.90
CA TYR A 169 5.90 1.05 24.45
C TYR A 169 4.54 1.21 25.13
N LYS A 170 4.16 0.27 26.02
CA LYS A 170 2.91 0.28 26.79
C LYS A 170 1.69 0.42 25.88
N TYR A 171 1.57 -0.47 24.88
CA TYR A 171 0.45 -0.46 23.95
C TYR A 171 -0.88 -0.52 24.72
N PRO A 172 -1.84 0.39 24.43
CA PRO A 172 -3.17 0.32 25.01
C PRO A 172 -3.83 -1.02 24.64
N ILE A 173 -4.63 -1.55 25.56
CA ILE A 173 -5.30 -2.85 25.35
C ILE A 173 -6.21 -2.82 24.12
N GLU A 174 -6.83 -1.68 23.83
CA GLU A 174 -7.67 -1.45 22.66
C GLU A 174 -6.89 -1.54 21.36
N LEU A 175 -5.64 -1.06 21.35
CA LEU A 175 -4.74 -1.20 20.20
C LEU A 175 -4.38 -2.66 19.99
N ILE A 176 -4.03 -3.38 21.07
CA ILE A 176 -3.70 -4.80 20.99
C ILE A 176 -4.87 -5.59 20.37
N TYR A 177 -6.09 -5.40 20.86
CA TYR A 177 -7.28 -6.02 20.28
C TYR A 177 -7.49 -5.62 18.81
N ARG A 178 -7.26 -4.34 18.46
CA ARG A 178 -7.35 -3.87 17.07
C ARG A 178 -6.39 -4.62 16.15
N LEU A 179 -5.18 -4.93 16.62
CA LEU A 179 -4.18 -5.65 15.83
C LEU A 179 -4.54 -7.14 15.67
N TYR A 180 -5.09 -7.77 16.71
CA TYR A 180 -5.64 -9.13 16.58
C TYR A 180 -6.82 -9.18 15.60
N ASP A 181 -7.76 -8.23 15.68
CA ASP A 181 -8.87 -8.12 14.72
C ASP A 181 -8.37 -7.94 13.28
N GLU A 182 -7.28 -7.18 13.09
CA GLU A 182 -6.67 -6.96 11.77
C GLU A 182 -5.99 -8.24 11.24
N LEU A 183 -5.35 -9.04 12.08
CA LEU A 183 -4.84 -10.36 11.69
C LEU A 183 -5.96 -11.29 11.21
N ASP A 184 -7.07 -11.35 11.94
CA ASP A 184 -8.22 -12.17 11.56
C ASP A 184 -8.84 -11.71 10.24
N PHE A 185 -8.93 -10.39 10.04
CA PHE A 185 -9.35 -9.80 8.78
C PHE A 185 -8.41 -10.20 7.62
N LEU A 186 -7.11 -10.03 7.79
CA LEU A 186 -6.09 -10.37 6.79
C LEU A 186 -6.13 -11.85 6.44
N TYR A 187 -6.28 -12.72 7.45
CA TYR A 187 -6.43 -14.16 7.22
C TYR A 187 -7.73 -14.49 6.46
N GLY A 188 -8.82 -13.77 6.75
CA GLY A 188 -10.06 -13.82 5.97
C GLY A 188 -9.83 -13.46 4.50
N GLN A 189 -9.16 -12.34 4.23
CA GLN A 189 -8.82 -11.89 2.87
C GLN A 189 -7.93 -12.89 2.14
N PHE A 190 -6.94 -13.47 2.82
CA PHE A 190 -6.08 -14.51 2.28
C PHE A 190 -6.89 -15.74 1.83
N LYS A 191 -7.81 -16.23 2.65
CA LYS A 191 -8.64 -17.41 2.33
C LYS A 191 -9.50 -17.23 1.08
N VAL A 192 -10.00 -16.02 0.86
CA VAL A 192 -10.84 -15.70 -0.32
C VAL A 192 -10.04 -15.06 -1.46
N GLN A 193 -8.72 -14.93 -1.31
CA GLN A 193 -7.81 -14.33 -2.31
C GLN A 193 -8.25 -12.93 -2.74
N ALA A 194 -8.59 -12.09 -1.75
CA ALA A 194 -9.07 -10.72 -1.93
C ALA A 194 -8.06 -9.67 -1.41
N GLY A 195 -8.33 -8.40 -1.72
CA GLY A 195 -7.46 -7.28 -1.35
C GLY A 195 -6.04 -7.47 -1.88
N ILE A 196 -5.05 -7.28 -1.01
CA ILE A 196 -3.62 -7.45 -1.34
C ILE A 196 -3.23 -8.90 -1.73
N PHE A 197 -4.08 -9.89 -1.43
CA PHE A 197 -3.89 -11.28 -1.85
C PHE A 197 -4.52 -11.59 -3.22
N SER A 198 -5.19 -10.62 -3.85
CA SER A 198 -5.82 -10.82 -5.16
C SER A 198 -4.79 -10.82 -6.30
N LYS A 199 -4.59 -11.98 -6.93
CA LYS A 199 -3.78 -12.09 -8.16
C LYS A 199 -4.24 -11.15 -9.26
N LYS A 200 -5.55 -10.95 -9.43
CA LYS A 200 -6.09 -10.08 -10.47
C LYS A 200 -5.59 -8.65 -10.28
N LEU A 201 -5.65 -8.15 -9.04
CA LEU A 201 -5.18 -6.82 -8.68
C LEU A 201 -3.67 -6.69 -8.90
N VAL A 202 -2.89 -7.59 -8.32
CA VAL A 202 -1.42 -7.55 -8.40
C VAL A 202 -0.93 -7.65 -9.84
N ASN A 203 -1.43 -8.62 -10.60
CA ASN A 203 -1.00 -8.84 -11.98
C ASN A 203 -1.38 -7.68 -12.90
N GLY A 204 -2.55 -7.05 -12.72
CA GLY A 204 -2.91 -5.93 -13.57
C GLY A 204 -2.20 -4.62 -13.19
N LEU A 205 -1.86 -4.41 -11.91
CA LEU A 205 -0.94 -3.33 -11.52
C LEU A 205 0.45 -3.57 -12.13
N GLU A 206 0.98 -4.78 -12.06
CA GLU A 206 2.27 -5.12 -12.68
C GLU A 206 2.24 -4.92 -14.20
N LYS A 207 1.16 -5.35 -14.88
CA LYS A 207 0.97 -5.14 -16.31
C LYS A 207 0.96 -3.64 -16.66
N MET A 208 0.19 -2.84 -15.93
CA MET A 208 0.11 -1.39 -16.11
C MET A 208 1.49 -0.73 -16.01
N LEU A 209 2.31 -1.13 -15.04
CA LEU A 209 3.66 -0.59 -14.85
C LEU A 209 4.63 -0.98 -15.99
N LYS A 210 4.52 -2.19 -16.52
CA LYS A 210 5.32 -2.62 -17.69
C LYS A 210 4.96 -1.83 -18.93
N GLU A 211 3.67 -1.60 -19.15
CA GLU A 211 3.19 -0.89 -20.34
C GLU A 211 3.44 0.63 -20.25
N SER A 212 3.43 1.21 -19.05
CA SER A 212 3.85 2.60 -18.83
C SER A 212 5.37 2.82 -18.91
N GLY A 213 6.17 1.74 -18.92
CA GLY A 213 7.63 1.79 -18.89
C GLY A 213 8.20 2.16 -17.52
N ASP A 214 7.41 2.04 -16.45
CA ASP A 214 7.86 2.28 -15.08
C ASP A 214 8.73 1.15 -14.52
N ILE A 215 8.57 -0.09 -15.03
CA ILE A 215 9.37 -1.28 -14.68
C ILE A 215 9.69 -2.15 -15.89
#